data_AF-G4ZBG2-F1
#
_entry.id   AF-G4ZBG2-F1
#
_cell.length_a   1.000
_cell.length_b   1.000
_cell.length_c   1.000
_cell.angle_alpha   90.00
_cell.angle_beta   90.00
_cell.angle_gamma   90.00
#
_symmetry.space_group_name_H-M   'P 1'
#
loop_
_entity.id
_entity.type
_entity.pdbx_description
1 polymer ?
#
loop_
_entity_poly.entity_id
_entity_poly.type
_entity_poly.pdbx_seq_one_letter_code
_entity_poly.pdbx_strand_id
1 'polypeptide(L)'
;RFITSGDKFTRQELDEGGRRFWEEVAEAFNTTNDDYDQLVSESSLFAGIEPHQITTTTGAKLQGMWKECNRRFASAEAKCKLSGSHEDFWNFCGGDRVAMCVHLWCE
;
A
#
# COMPACT_ATOMS: atom_id res chain seq x y z
N ARG A 1 22.44 9.29 -27.53
CA ARG A 1 21.43 9.24 -28.61
C ARG A 1 20.17 8.64 -28.01
N PHE A 2 19.29 9.49 -27.48
CA PHE A 2 17.93 9.12 -27.10
C PHE A 2 17.04 9.44 -28.29
N ILE A 3 15.93 8.72 -28.43
CA ILE A 3 14.99 8.64 -29.58
C ILE A 3 15.28 7.42 -30.46
N THR A 4 14.56 6.32 -30.20
CA THR A 4 13.63 5.62 -31.13
C THR A 4 13.25 4.27 -30.50
N SER A 5 12.21 4.21 -29.67
CA SER A 5 11.45 2.96 -29.42
C SER A 5 10.05 3.32 -28.95
N GLY A 6 9.24 3.82 -29.88
CA GLY A 6 7.79 3.78 -29.75
C GLY A 6 7.29 2.40 -30.14
N ASP A 7 7.49 1.40 -29.26
CA ASP A 7 6.62 0.22 -29.06
C ASP A 7 7.29 -0.67 -28.00
N LYS A 8 6.81 -0.56 -26.76
CA LYS A 8 5.91 -1.54 -26.11
C LYS A 8 6.63 -2.85 -25.84
N PHE A 9 7.17 -2.95 -24.63
CA PHE A 9 7.44 -4.24 -24.00
C PHE A 9 6.30 -5.20 -24.31
N THR A 10 6.66 -6.40 -24.75
CA THR A 10 5.72 -7.50 -24.95
C THR A 10 4.94 -7.74 -23.66
N ARG A 11 3.74 -8.32 -23.78
CA ARG A 11 2.95 -8.69 -22.60
C ARG A 11 3.76 -9.55 -21.63
N GLN A 12 4.59 -10.45 -22.17
CA GLN A 12 5.51 -11.28 -21.40
C GLN A 12 6.55 -10.44 -20.65
N GLU A 13 7.22 -9.49 -21.30
CA GLU A 13 8.21 -8.62 -20.64
C GLU A 13 7.58 -7.74 -19.56
N LEU A 14 6.35 -7.25 -19.79
CA LEU A 14 5.58 -6.52 -18.78
C LEU A 14 5.22 -7.41 -17.58
N ASP A 15 4.76 -8.64 -17.86
CA ASP A 15 4.40 -9.59 -16.80
C ASP A 15 5.64 -10.08 -16.04
N GLU A 16 6.77 -10.27 -16.71
CA GLU A 16 8.07 -10.60 -16.11
C GLU A 16 8.63 -9.46 -15.26
N GLY A 17 8.55 -8.22 -15.75
CA GLY A 17 8.95 -7.04 -14.99
C GLY A 17 8.08 -6.87 -13.75
N GLY A 18 6.76 -7.06 -13.89
CA GLY A 18 5.82 -7.02 -12.77
C GLY A 18 6.11 -8.11 -11.73
N ARG A 19 6.39 -9.35 -12.15
CA ARG A 19 6.76 -10.43 -11.22
C ARG A 19 8.04 -10.12 -10.45
N ARG A 20 9.12 -9.72 -11.16
CA ARG A 20 10.40 -9.39 -10.53
C ARG A 20 10.29 -8.26 -9.51
N PHE A 21 9.55 -7.20 -9.84
CA PHE A 21 9.27 -6.12 -8.89
C PHE A 21 8.64 -6.64 -7.59
N TRP A 22 7.62 -7.50 -7.68
CA TRP A 22 6.96 -8.05 -6.49
C TRP A 22 7.80 -9.07 -5.74
N GLU A 23 8.74 -9.76 -6.41
CA GLU A 23 9.73 -10.62 -5.75
C GLU A 23 10.71 -9.81 -4.90
N GLU A 24 11.24 -8.70 -5.44
CA GLU A 24 12.10 -7.76 -4.70
C GLU A 24 11.36 -7.11 -3.52
N VAL A 25 10.09 -6.72 -3.73
CA VAL A 25 9.24 -6.21 -2.63
C VAL A 25 9.04 -7.26 -1.56
N ALA A 26 8.87 -8.54 -1.92
CA ALA A 26 8.73 -9.61 -0.95
C ALA A 26 10.02 -9.87 -0.18
N GLU A 27 11.18 -9.80 -0.84
CA GLU A 27 12.47 -9.91 -0.15
C GLU A 27 12.64 -8.79 0.88
N ALA A 28 12.38 -7.54 0.49
CA ALA A 28 12.44 -6.39 1.39
C ALA A 28 11.43 -6.51 2.55
N PHE A 29 10.17 -6.89 2.26
CA PHE A 29 9.12 -7.01 3.27
C PHE A 29 9.39 -8.12 4.29
N ASN A 30 10.03 -9.21 3.88
CA ASN A 30 10.35 -10.32 4.79
C ASN A 30 11.67 -10.12 5.54
N THR A 31 12.38 -9.03 5.28
CA THR A 31 13.63 -8.69 5.96
C THR A 31 13.32 -7.67 7.06
N THR A 32 13.77 -7.94 8.28
CA THR A 32 13.61 -7.01 9.40
C THR A 32 14.15 -5.63 9.05
N ASN A 33 13.35 -4.62 9.32
CA ASN A 33 13.68 -3.23 9.10
C ASN A 33 13.02 -2.38 10.19
N ASP A 34 13.83 -1.91 11.14
CA ASP A 34 13.34 -1.18 12.31
C ASP A 34 12.53 0.09 11.97
N ASP A 35 12.76 0.70 10.80
CA ASP A 35 12.02 1.88 10.35
C ASP A 35 10.60 1.51 9.85
N TYR A 36 10.40 0.29 9.35
CA TYR A 36 9.12 -0.17 8.76
C TYR A 36 8.41 -1.24 9.60
N ASP A 37 9.08 -1.84 10.59
CA ASP A 37 8.53 -2.85 11.51
C ASP A 37 7.82 -2.23 12.73
N GLN A 38 7.55 -0.93 12.68
CA GLN A 38 6.81 -0.18 13.69
C GLN A 38 5.47 0.32 13.15
N LEU A 39 4.57 0.70 14.05
CA LEU A 39 3.30 1.31 13.66
C LEU A 39 3.54 2.71 13.11
N VAL A 40 2.85 3.07 12.02
CA VAL A 40 2.86 4.43 11.44
C VAL A 40 2.37 5.49 12.43
N SER A 41 1.59 5.09 13.43
CA SER A 41 1.02 5.97 14.45
C SER A 41 0.73 5.21 15.74
N GLU A 42 0.95 5.86 16.88
CA GLU A 42 0.59 5.36 18.21
C GLU A 42 -0.91 5.46 18.52
N SER A 43 -1.74 5.83 17.53
CA SER A 43 -3.19 5.90 17.69
C SER A 43 -3.76 4.61 18.26
N SER A 44 -4.66 4.73 19.23
CA SER A 44 -5.37 3.59 19.84
C SER A 44 -6.18 2.78 18.83
N LEU A 45 -6.44 3.33 17.64
CA LEU A 45 -7.01 2.62 16.49
C LEU A 45 -6.17 1.39 16.09
N PHE A 46 -4.86 1.42 16.30
CA PHE A 46 -3.93 0.35 15.95
C PHE A 46 -3.49 -0.49 17.16
N ALA A 47 -4.13 -0.30 18.32
CA ALA A 47 -3.82 -1.08 19.51
C ALA A 47 -3.96 -2.59 19.25
N GLY A 48 -2.95 -3.35 19.66
CA GLY A 48 -2.87 -4.81 19.47
C GLY A 48 -2.37 -5.27 18.10
N ILE A 49 -1.97 -4.35 17.21
CA ILE A 49 -1.25 -4.71 15.99
C ILE A 49 0.25 -4.72 16.28
N GLU A 50 0.90 -5.83 15.96
CA GLU A 50 2.35 -6.03 16.14
C GLU A 50 3.02 -6.23 14.76
N PRO A 51 3.48 -5.15 14.10
CA PRO A 51 3.97 -5.23 12.72
C PRO A 51 5.16 -6.18 12.54
N HIS A 52 6.04 -6.27 13.55
CA HIS A 52 7.21 -7.14 13.55
C HIS A 52 6.89 -8.65 13.56
N GLN A 53 5.64 -9.07 13.77
CA GLN A 53 5.23 -10.49 13.77
C GLN A 53 4.76 -11.00 12.40
N ILE A 54 5.09 -10.28 11.32
CA ILE A 54 4.72 -10.69 9.97
C ILE A 54 5.28 -12.07 9.60
N THR A 55 4.41 -12.88 9.01
CA THR A 55 4.78 -14.17 8.44
C THR A 55 5.37 -13.99 7.04
N THR A 56 6.28 -14.87 6.66
CA THR A 56 6.89 -14.86 5.33
C THR A 56 5.82 -14.82 4.25
N THR A 57 5.86 -13.80 3.40
CA THR A 57 4.82 -13.49 2.43
C THR A 57 5.40 -13.43 1.01
N THR A 58 4.65 -13.92 0.02
CA THR A 58 5.06 -13.92 -1.39
C THR A 58 4.73 -12.60 -2.08
N GLY A 59 5.46 -12.27 -3.15
CA GLY A 59 5.21 -11.07 -3.95
C GLY A 59 3.78 -11.00 -4.50
N ALA A 60 3.22 -12.13 -4.95
CA ALA A 60 1.84 -12.18 -5.43
C ALA A 60 0.82 -11.84 -4.34
N LYS A 61 1.05 -12.28 -3.09
CA LYS A 61 0.19 -11.94 -1.96
C LYS A 61 0.31 -10.46 -1.59
N LEU A 62 1.54 -9.91 -1.56
CA LEU A 62 1.76 -8.48 -1.33
C LEU A 62 1.12 -7.62 -2.42
N GLN A 63 1.19 -8.03 -3.68
CA GLN A 63 0.49 -7.35 -4.77
C GLN A 63 -1.02 -7.30 -4.55
N GLY A 64 -1.61 -8.41 -4.11
CA GLY A 64 -3.04 -8.49 -3.77
C GLY A 64 -3.40 -7.56 -2.62
N MET A 65 -2.62 -7.60 -1.54
CA MET A 65 -2.80 -6.73 -0.37
C MET A 65 -2.70 -5.26 -0.74
N TRP A 66 -1.68 -4.87 -1.50
CA TRP A 66 -1.48 -3.49 -1.97
C TRP A 66 -2.66 -2.99 -2.81
N LYS A 67 -3.16 -3.79 -3.77
CA LYS A 67 -4.34 -3.43 -4.57
C LYS A 67 -5.56 -3.17 -3.69
N GLU A 68 -5.77 -4.03 -2.69
CA GLU A 68 -6.91 -3.90 -1.79
C GLU A 68 -6.76 -2.68 -0.87
N CYS A 69 -5.59 -2.45 -0.27
CA CYS A 69 -5.30 -1.25 0.52
C CYS A 69 -5.57 0.03 -0.29
N ASN A 70 -5.05 0.10 -1.52
CA ASN A 70 -5.26 1.25 -2.40
C ASN A 70 -6.72 1.47 -2.77
N ARG A 71 -7.47 0.39 -3.05
CA ARG A 71 -8.90 0.49 -3.38
C ARG A 71 -9.69 1.07 -2.21
N ARG A 72 -9.39 0.61 -0.98
CA ARG A 72 -10.06 1.07 0.26
C ARG A 72 -9.73 2.54 0.53
N PHE A 73 -8.46 2.91 0.47
CA PHE A 73 -8.02 4.30 0.61
C PHE A 73 -8.63 5.22 -0.44
N ALA A 74 -8.52 4.88 -1.73
CA ALA A 74 -9.06 5.70 -2.82
C ALA A 74 -10.58 5.93 -2.69
N SER A 75 -11.32 4.95 -2.18
CA SER A 75 -12.75 5.10 -1.91
C SER A 75 -13.03 6.11 -0.79
N ALA A 76 -12.28 6.06 0.31
CA ALA A 76 -12.40 7.03 1.41
C ALA A 76 -11.98 8.44 0.96
N GLU A 77 -10.85 8.53 0.24
CA GLU A 77 -10.30 9.79 -0.25
C GLU A 77 -11.24 10.48 -1.25
N ALA A 78 -11.86 9.74 -2.16
CA ALA A 78 -12.85 10.29 -3.08
C ALA A 78 -14.05 10.90 -2.35
N LYS A 79 -14.55 10.24 -1.29
CA LYS A 79 -15.66 10.77 -0.47
C LYS A 79 -15.23 12.03 0.29
N CYS A 80 -14.04 12.02 0.88
CA CYS A 80 -13.47 13.16 1.59
C CYS A 80 -13.39 14.39 0.67
N LYS A 81 -12.79 14.23 -0.53
CA LYS A 81 -12.64 15.30 -1.52
C LYS A 81 -13.97 15.84 -2.04
N LEU A 82 -14.97 14.98 -2.24
CA LEU A 82 -16.30 15.38 -2.71
C LEU A 82 -17.12 16.11 -1.64
N SER A 83 -16.92 15.78 -0.36
CA SER A 83 -17.70 16.36 0.73
C SER A 83 -17.47 17.86 0.91
N GLY A 84 -16.27 18.36 0.57
CA GLY A 84 -15.84 19.73 0.88
C GLY A 84 -15.87 20.06 2.39
N SER A 85 -16.01 19.03 3.24
CA SER A 85 -16.13 19.15 4.69
C SER A 85 -14.75 19.25 5.35
N HIS A 86 -14.71 19.84 6.54
CA HIS A 86 -13.55 19.82 7.44
C HIS A 86 -13.62 18.64 8.44
N GLU A 87 -14.46 17.64 8.17
CA GLU A 87 -14.54 16.42 8.98
C GLU A 87 -13.25 15.60 8.94
N ASP A 88 -12.95 14.93 10.06
CA ASP A 88 -11.81 14.02 10.16
C ASP A 88 -11.87 12.91 9.11
N PHE A 89 -10.74 12.63 8.45
CA PHE A 89 -10.63 11.61 7.40
C PHE A 89 -11.16 10.23 7.84
N TRP A 90 -11.02 9.92 9.12
CA TRP A 90 -11.54 8.70 9.73
C TRP A 90 -13.04 8.47 9.49
N ASN A 91 -13.85 9.53 9.45
CA ASN A 91 -15.28 9.42 9.18
C ASN A 91 -15.54 8.90 7.76
N PHE A 92 -14.72 9.32 6.79
CA PHE A 92 -14.80 8.85 5.40
C PHE A 92 -14.27 7.42 5.22
N CYS A 93 -13.40 6.96 6.13
CA CYS A 93 -12.97 5.56 6.19
C CYS A 93 -14.11 4.62 6.58
N GLY A 94 -15.16 5.09 7.27
CA GLY A 94 -16.26 4.23 7.71
C GLY A 94 -15.81 3.09 8.64
N GLY A 95 -14.84 3.36 9.52
CA GLY A 95 -14.24 2.36 10.41
C GLY A 95 -13.09 1.56 9.78
N ASP A 96 -12.71 1.88 8.54
CA ASP A 96 -11.66 1.19 7.81
C ASP A 96 -10.25 1.60 8.27
N ARG A 97 -9.67 0.80 9.16
CA ARG A 97 -8.31 1.01 9.67
C ARG A 97 -7.22 0.93 8.60
N VAL A 98 -7.46 0.22 7.49
CA VAL A 98 -6.49 0.12 6.39
C VAL A 98 -6.45 1.43 5.62
N ALA A 99 -7.61 1.98 5.28
CA ALA A 99 -7.68 3.30 4.63
C ALA A 99 -7.07 4.39 5.52
N MET A 100 -7.32 4.34 6.84
CA MET A 100 -6.72 5.28 7.78
C MET A 100 -5.19 5.12 7.90
N CYS A 101 -4.69 3.89 7.94
CA CYS A 101 -3.25 3.63 7.98
C CYS A 101 -2.53 4.21 6.75
N VAL A 102 -3.10 4.00 5.55
CA VAL A 102 -2.54 4.56 4.31
C VAL A 102 -2.60 6.09 4.30
N HIS A 103 -3.68 6.69 4.81
CA HIS A 103 -3.79 8.15 4.93
C HIS A 103 -2.68 8.72 5.81
N LEU A 104 -2.49 8.18 7.02
CA LEU A 104 -1.45 8.62 7.96
C LEU A 104 -0.04 8.42 7.43
N TRP A 105 0.18 7.42 6.56
CA TRP A 105 1.46 7.21 5.89
C TRP A 105 1.75 8.29 4.82
N CYS A 106 0.71 8.89 4.23
CA CYS A 106 0.84 9.87 3.16
C CYS A 106 0.91 11.34 3.64
N GLU A 107 0.70 11.60 4.94
CA GLU A 107 0.87 12.92 5.55
C GLU A 107 2.33 13.20 5.92
#